data_AF-A0A1H5G894-F1
#
_entry.id   AF-A0A1H5G894-F1
#
_cell.length_a   1.000
_cell.length_b   1.000
_cell.length_c   1.000
_cell.angle_alpha   90.00
_cell.angle_beta   90.00
_cell.angle_gamma   90.00
#
_symmetry.space_group_name_H-M   'P 1'
#
loop_
_entity.id
_entity.type
_entity.pdbx_description
1 polymer ?
#
loop_
_entity_poly.entity_id
_entity_poly.type
_entity_poly.pdbx_seq_one_letter_code
_entity_poly.pdbx_strand_id
1 'polypeptide(L)'
;MFFLGLAAGCGTDPTTSNEYRTLLSDRDSLSSEVSALEVRVDDVVSAMDAAEVEAQSAQEALDEHEAQVEAIAEREDEVTALEAAVSDREDEVTALAETLDERETEIEQREAVANRQADSQARATEEPTAQAPSSVYYRNCDAARAAGAAPVRVGDPGYGTHLDRDRDGVGCE
;
A
#
# COMPACT_ATOMS: atom_id res chain seq x y z
N MET A 1 125.97 -21.47 56.72
CA MET A 1 124.78 -21.85 57.52
C MET A 1 123.77 -20.72 57.35
N PHE A 2 122.84 -20.83 56.39
CA PHE A 2 121.48 -21.41 56.55
C PHE A 2 120.67 -20.58 57.59
N PHE A 3 119.57 -19.88 57.28
CA PHE A 3 118.48 -20.15 56.34
C PHE A 3 117.89 -18.86 55.73
N LEU A 4 117.70 -18.86 54.40
CA LEU A 4 116.68 -18.05 53.73
C LEU A 4 115.30 -18.55 54.21
N GLY A 5 114.63 -17.77 55.06
CA GLY A 5 113.22 -17.99 55.38
C GLY A 5 112.35 -17.32 54.34
N LEU A 6 112.03 -18.03 53.25
CA LEU A 6 110.88 -17.72 52.42
C LEU A 6 109.62 -17.87 53.30
N ALA A 7 109.15 -16.79 53.90
CA ALA A 7 107.80 -16.73 54.43
C ALA A 7 106.85 -16.68 53.22
N ALA A 8 106.37 -17.86 52.82
CA ALA A 8 105.30 -18.02 51.87
C ALA A 8 104.13 -17.11 52.29
N GLY A 9 103.76 -16.16 51.44
CA GLY A 9 102.52 -15.43 51.61
C GLY A 9 101.38 -16.42 51.63
N CYS A 10 100.74 -16.60 52.79
CA CYS A 10 99.41 -17.17 52.87
C CYS A 10 98.46 -16.15 52.23
N GLY A 11 98.35 -16.20 50.90
CA GLY A 11 97.18 -15.65 50.23
C GLY A 11 96.01 -16.51 50.69
N THR A 12 95.23 -16.02 51.65
CA THR A 12 93.93 -16.61 51.96
C THR A 12 93.14 -16.58 50.66
N ASP A 13 92.88 -17.75 50.09
CA ASP A 13 92.07 -17.87 48.88
C ASP A 13 90.73 -17.19 49.17
N PRO A 14 90.41 -16.05 48.52
CA PRO A 14 89.24 -15.25 48.86
C PRO A 14 87.96 -16.07 48.72
N THR A 15 87.99 -17.15 47.91
CA THR A 15 86.90 -18.08 47.71
C THR A 15 86.57 -18.97 48.91
N THR A 16 87.46 -19.03 49.91
CA THR A 16 87.27 -19.82 51.13
C THR A 16 86.75 -19.00 52.32
N SER A 17 86.55 -17.70 52.15
CA SER A 17 85.96 -16.83 53.18
C SER A 17 84.46 -17.14 53.37
N ASN A 18 83.92 -16.81 54.56
CA ASN A 18 82.49 -16.97 54.83
C ASN A 18 81.66 -15.99 53.96
N GLU A 19 82.12 -14.74 53.85
CA GLU A 19 81.52 -13.73 52.95
C GLU A 19 81.38 -14.23 51.51
N TYR A 20 82.43 -14.85 50.95
CA TYR A 20 82.35 -15.37 49.58
C TYR A 20 81.27 -16.46 49.44
N ARG A 21 81.10 -17.34 50.43
CA ARG A 21 80.05 -18.38 50.39
C ARG A 21 78.66 -17.78 50.49
N THR A 22 78.46 -16.77 51.33
CA THR A 22 77.19 -16.03 51.41
C THR A 22 76.86 -15.39 50.07
N LEU A 23 77.81 -14.69 49.45
CA LEU A 23 77.62 -14.06 48.14
C LEU A 23 77.28 -15.07 47.03
N LEU A 24 77.89 -16.26 47.05
CA LEU A 24 77.52 -17.33 46.10
C LEU A 24 76.08 -17.82 46.33
N SER A 25 75.68 -18.02 47.58
CA SER A 25 74.30 -18.40 47.93
C SER A 25 73.29 -17.33 47.52
N ASP A 26 73.61 -16.05 47.75
CA ASP A 26 72.75 -14.93 47.36
C ASP A 26 72.62 -14.82 45.84
N ARG A 27 73.73 -14.99 45.10
CA ARG A 27 73.73 -15.05 43.65
C ARG A 27 72.84 -16.19 43.13
N ASP A 28 72.92 -17.37 43.73
CA ASP A 28 72.12 -18.53 43.30
C ASP A 28 70.62 -18.34 43.62
N SER A 29 70.30 -17.69 44.75
CA SER A 29 68.94 -17.27 45.11
C SER A 29 68.40 -16.25 44.10
N LEU A 30 69.16 -15.18 43.83
CA LEU A 30 68.79 -14.16 42.86
C LEU A 30 68.65 -14.74 41.45
N SER A 31 69.51 -15.67 41.05
CA SER A 31 69.39 -16.35 39.76
C SER A 31 68.07 -17.14 39.67
N SER A 32 67.66 -17.78 40.77
CA SER A 32 66.40 -18.52 40.82
C SER A 32 65.19 -17.58 40.78
N GLU A 33 65.27 -16.44 41.48
CA GLU A 33 64.25 -15.39 41.45
C GLU A 33 64.11 -14.76 40.06
N VAL A 34 65.23 -14.52 39.37
CA VAL A 34 65.24 -14.02 37.99
C VAL A 34 64.56 -15.00 37.06
N SER A 35 64.89 -16.29 37.11
CA SER A 35 64.22 -17.29 36.26
C SER A 35 62.73 -17.42 36.57
N ALA A 36 62.32 -17.30 37.84
CA ALA A 36 60.89 -17.28 38.19
C ALA A 36 60.19 -15.99 37.74
N LEU A 37 60.92 -14.87 37.62
CA LEU A 37 60.38 -13.63 37.07
C LEU A 37 60.28 -13.68 35.55
N GLU A 38 61.25 -14.27 34.86
CA GLU A 38 61.22 -14.50 33.41
C GLU A 38 59.97 -15.28 33.00
N VAL A 39 59.69 -16.41 33.68
CA VAL A 39 58.46 -17.18 33.45
C VAL A 39 57.20 -16.33 33.66
N ARG A 40 57.16 -15.51 34.71
CA ARG A 40 56.02 -14.62 34.96
C ARG A 40 55.88 -13.54 33.88
N VAL A 41 56.98 -13.03 33.35
CA VAL A 41 56.96 -12.06 32.23
C VAL A 41 56.42 -12.74 30.98
N ASP A 42 56.85 -13.96 30.67
CA ASP A 42 56.34 -14.73 29.52
C ASP A 42 54.83 -15.01 29.64
N ASP A 43 54.36 -15.36 30.84
CA ASP A 43 52.93 -15.56 31.12
C ASP A 43 52.12 -14.26 30.92
N VAL A 44 52.63 -13.14 31.41
CA VAL A 44 51.97 -11.82 31.27
C VAL A 44 51.94 -11.39 29.80
N VAL A 45 53.05 -11.56 29.07
CA VAL A 45 53.10 -11.24 27.63
C VAL A 45 52.08 -12.09 26.86
N SER A 46 52.02 -13.39 27.14
CA SER A 46 51.05 -14.29 26.52
C SER A 46 49.60 -13.88 26.82
N ALA A 47 49.33 -13.42 28.04
CA ALA A 47 48.02 -12.89 28.43
C ALA A 47 47.71 -11.55 27.73
N MET A 48 48.70 -10.67 27.54
CA MET A 48 48.54 -9.42 26.80
C MET A 48 48.25 -9.67 25.32
N ASP A 49 48.94 -10.61 24.69
CA ASP A 49 48.69 -10.99 23.29
C ASP A 49 47.26 -11.55 23.12
N ALA A 50 46.80 -12.39 24.05
CA ALA A 50 45.44 -12.90 24.04
C ALA A 50 44.40 -11.78 24.21
N ALA A 51 44.66 -10.83 25.13
CA ALA A 51 43.79 -9.67 25.33
C ALA A 51 43.75 -8.73 24.12
N GLU A 52 44.87 -8.58 23.39
CA GLU A 52 44.91 -7.80 22.16
C GLU A 52 44.04 -8.43 21.07
N VAL A 53 44.10 -9.76 20.89
CA VAL A 53 43.24 -10.46 19.93
C VAL A 53 41.75 -10.30 20.30
N GLU A 54 41.41 -10.40 21.58
CA GLU A 54 40.04 -10.18 22.05
C GLU A 54 39.59 -8.74 21.77
N ALA A 55 40.44 -7.75 22.09
CA ALA A 55 40.16 -6.34 21.82
C ALA A 55 39.98 -6.03 20.33
N GLN A 56 40.78 -6.66 19.46
CA GLN A 56 40.62 -6.54 18.01
C GLN A 56 39.28 -7.12 17.55
N SER A 57 38.90 -8.31 18.03
CA SER A 57 37.61 -8.92 17.68
C SER A 57 36.41 -8.10 18.16
N ALA A 58 36.54 -7.47 19.34
CA ALA A 58 35.53 -6.57 19.87
C ALA A 58 35.41 -5.28 19.05
N GLN A 59 36.54 -4.75 18.56
CA GLN A 59 36.54 -3.59 17.67
C GLN A 59 35.87 -3.90 16.34
N GLU A 60 36.15 -5.06 15.74
CA GLU A 60 35.48 -5.49 14.50
C GLU A 60 33.96 -5.60 14.68
N ALA A 61 33.51 -6.12 15.83
CA ALA A 61 32.08 -6.18 16.16
C ALA A 61 31.46 -4.78 16.35
N LEU A 62 32.20 -3.83 16.91
CA LEU A 62 31.75 -2.43 17.03
C LEU A 62 31.62 -1.76 15.67
N ASP A 63 32.59 -1.97 14.77
CA ASP A 63 32.54 -1.42 13.41
C ASP A 63 31.36 -2.01 12.62
N GLU A 64 31.05 -3.31 12.80
CA GLU A 64 29.85 -3.93 12.23
C GLU A 64 28.56 -3.31 12.79
N HIS A 65 28.50 -3.08 14.10
CA HIS A 65 27.35 -2.44 14.73
C HIS A 65 27.17 -0.98 14.30
N GLU A 66 28.24 -0.23 14.09
CA GLU A 66 28.18 1.14 13.56
C GLU A 66 27.57 1.14 12.14
N ALA A 67 27.99 0.22 11.28
CA ALA A 67 27.39 0.05 9.95
C ALA A 67 25.91 -0.35 10.02
N GLN A 68 25.51 -1.19 10.98
CA GLN A 68 24.11 -1.53 11.21
C GLN A 68 23.28 -0.32 11.65
N VAL A 69 23.83 0.55 12.50
CA VAL A 69 23.16 1.78 12.94
C VAL A 69 22.94 2.74 11.78
N GLU A 70 23.93 2.92 10.90
CA GLU A 70 23.77 3.73 9.68
C GLU A 70 22.67 3.17 8.76
N ALA A 71 22.67 1.85 8.54
CA ALA A 71 21.61 1.19 7.76
C ALA A 71 20.21 1.31 8.40
N ILE A 72 20.11 1.38 9.72
CA ILE A 72 18.84 1.63 10.42
C ILE A 72 18.37 3.05 10.16
N ALA A 73 19.26 4.04 10.22
CA ALA A 73 18.92 5.44 9.94
C ALA A 73 18.36 5.62 8.52
N GLU A 74 18.97 4.98 7.51
CA GLU A 74 18.45 5.00 6.13
C GLU A 74 17.04 4.39 6.03
N ARG A 75 16.78 3.33 6.78
CA ARG A 75 15.45 2.69 6.82
C ARG A 75 14.41 3.55 7.55
N GLU A 76 14.81 4.33 8.55
CA GLU A 76 13.91 5.28 9.21
C GLU A 76 13.48 6.41 8.26
N ASP A 77 14.39 6.89 7.41
CA ASP A 77 14.06 7.84 6.35
C ASP A 77 13.11 7.22 5.31
N GLU A 78 13.33 5.96 4.92
CA GLU A 78 12.43 5.22 4.02
C GLU A 78 11.03 5.05 4.63
N VAL A 79 10.94 4.69 5.92
CA VAL A 79 9.66 4.57 6.63
C VAL A 79 8.93 5.91 6.65
N THR A 80 9.63 7.00 6.93
CA THR A 80 9.05 8.36 6.93
C THR A 80 8.51 8.72 5.53
N ALA A 81 9.23 8.38 4.46
CA ALA A 81 8.77 8.60 3.10
C ALA A 81 7.53 7.74 2.75
N LEU A 82 7.50 6.49 3.22
CA LEU A 82 6.35 5.60 3.03
C LEU A 82 5.12 6.07 3.79
N GLU A 83 5.28 6.58 5.02
CA GLU A 83 4.18 7.17 5.79
C GLU A 83 3.56 8.37 5.08
N ALA A 84 4.38 9.26 4.52
CA ALA A 84 3.90 10.38 3.70
C ALA A 84 3.14 9.87 2.46
N ALA A 85 3.68 8.88 1.75
CA ALA A 85 3.02 8.29 0.58
C ALA A 85 1.69 7.57 0.92
N VAL A 86 1.60 6.95 2.10
CA VAL A 86 0.35 6.36 2.58
C VAL A 86 -0.67 7.46 2.87
N SER A 87 -0.28 8.55 3.53
CA SER A 87 -1.16 9.70 3.76
C SER A 87 -1.70 10.27 2.44
N ASP A 88 -0.83 10.48 1.45
CA ASP A 88 -1.24 10.97 0.12
C ASP A 88 -2.24 10.01 -0.55
N ARG A 89 -2.03 8.69 -0.42
CA ARG A 89 -2.94 7.68 -0.97
C ARG A 89 -4.29 7.66 -0.23
N GLU A 90 -4.32 7.90 1.07
CA GLU A 90 -5.57 8.00 1.83
C GLU A 90 -6.42 9.20 1.37
N ASP A 91 -5.77 10.33 1.08
CA ASP A 91 -6.41 11.50 0.50
C ASP A 91 -6.95 11.20 -0.92
N GLU A 92 -6.17 10.51 -1.76
CA GLU A 92 -6.61 10.06 -3.09
C GLU A 92 -7.83 9.13 -3.01
N VAL A 93 -7.84 8.19 -2.06
CA VAL A 93 -8.97 7.26 -1.87
C VAL A 93 -10.22 8.01 -1.43
N THR A 94 -10.08 8.99 -0.55
CA THR A 94 -11.18 9.86 -0.12
C THR A 94 -11.78 10.63 -1.30
N ALA A 95 -10.93 11.27 -2.11
CA ALA A 95 -11.38 12.01 -3.29
C ALA A 95 -12.06 11.10 -4.34
N LEU A 96 -11.56 9.88 -4.53
CA LEU A 96 -12.18 8.89 -5.40
C LEU A 96 -13.54 8.43 -4.88
N ALA A 97 -13.70 8.26 -3.56
CA ALA A 97 -14.97 7.91 -2.95
C ALA A 97 -16.03 9.00 -3.20
N GLU A 98 -15.68 10.26 -2.99
CA GLU A 98 -16.57 11.41 -3.30
C GLU A 98 -16.96 11.43 -4.78
N THR A 99 -16.00 11.18 -5.68
CA THR A 99 -16.27 11.11 -7.12
C THR A 99 -17.22 9.96 -7.46
N LEU A 100 -17.14 8.82 -6.76
CA LEU A 100 -18.05 7.70 -6.98
C LEU A 100 -19.48 8.04 -6.52
N ASP A 101 -19.64 8.68 -5.36
CA ASP A 101 -20.95 9.12 -4.84
C ASP A 101 -21.62 10.13 -5.80
N GLU A 102 -20.85 11.07 -6.35
CA GLU A 102 -21.33 12.02 -7.36
C GLU A 102 -21.80 11.30 -8.63
N ARG A 103 -21.02 10.33 -9.11
CA ARG A 103 -21.36 9.56 -10.31
C ARG A 103 -22.56 8.66 -10.10
N GLU A 104 -22.71 8.07 -8.93
CA GLU A 104 -23.89 7.28 -8.58
C GLU A 104 -25.15 8.15 -8.64
N THR A 105 -25.10 9.34 -8.03
CA THR A 105 -26.18 10.32 -8.10
C THR A 105 -26.49 10.74 -9.55
N GLU A 106 -25.46 10.95 -10.37
CA GLU A 106 -25.64 11.30 -11.78
C GLU A 106 -26.31 10.17 -12.56
N ILE A 107 -25.94 8.92 -12.30
CA ILE A 107 -26.55 7.74 -12.93
C ILE A 107 -28.04 7.68 -12.56
N GLU A 108 -28.39 7.81 -11.28
CA GLU A 108 -29.79 7.82 -10.83
C GLU A 108 -30.61 8.92 -11.52
N GLN A 109 -30.03 10.12 -11.65
CA GLN A 109 -30.69 11.24 -12.35
C GLN A 109 -30.89 10.94 -13.84
N ARG A 110 -29.89 10.38 -14.52
CA ARG A 110 -29.97 10.00 -15.94
C ARG A 110 -31.02 8.92 -16.15
N GLU A 111 -31.09 7.93 -15.27
CA GLU A 111 -32.12 6.87 -15.30
C GLU A 111 -33.52 7.45 -15.08
N ALA A 112 -33.70 8.35 -14.11
CA ALA A 112 -34.98 9.01 -13.87
C ALA A 112 -35.44 9.89 -15.05
N VAL A 113 -34.51 10.53 -15.77
CA VAL A 113 -34.82 11.25 -17.02
C VAL A 113 -35.23 10.28 -18.13
N ALA A 114 -34.46 9.21 -18.32
CA ALA A 114 -34.74 8.21 -19.35
C ALA A 114 -36.11 7.55 -19.14
N ASN A 115 -36.46 7.21 -17.89
CA ASN A 115 -37.75 6.60 -17.57
C ASN A 115 -38.92 7.56 -17.84
N ARG A 116 -38.80 8.84 -17.46
CA ARG A 116 -39.81 9.86 -17.79
C ARG A 116 -39.99 10.04 -19.29
N GLN A 117 -38.91 9.97 -20.06
CA GLN A 117 -38.99 10.03 -21.52
C GLN A 117 -39.70 8.81 -22.10
N ALA A 118 -39.37 7.60 -21.63
CA ALA A 118 -40.04 6.37 -22.04
C ALA A 118 -41.56 6.42 -21.75
N ASP A 119 -41.96 6.87 -20.56
CA ASP A 119 -43.37 7.05 -20.20
C ASP A 119 -44.08 8.04 -21.13
N SER A 120 -43.45 9.17 -21.44
CA SER A 120 -44.02 10.18 -22.35
C SER A 120 -44.20 9.65 -23.77
N GLN A 121 -43.25 8.84 -24.25
CA GLN A 121 -43.33 8.21 -25.57
C GLN A 121 -44.40 7.12 -25.61
N ALA A 122 -44.50 6.29 -24.57
CA ALA A 122 -45.57 5.30 -24.44
C ALA A 122 -46.95 5.97 -24.49
N ARG A 123 -47.14 7.07 -23.75
CA ARG A 123 -48.41 7.81 -23.71
C ARG A 123 -48.74 8.54 -25.02
N ALA A 124 -47.73 8.96 -25.78
CA ALA A 124 -47.94 9.54 -27.11
C ALA A 124 -48.35 8.51 -28.18
N THR A 125 -48.08 7.21 -27.92
CA THR A 125 -48.41 6.12 -28.84
C THR A 125 -49.80 5.53 -28.56
N GLU A 126 -50.39 5.78 -27.39
CA GLU A 126 -51.82 5.55 -27.14
C GLU A 126 -52.67 6.63 -27.85
N GLU A 127 -52.92 6.40 -29.14
CA GLU A 127 -53.84 7.23 -29.92
C GLU A 127 -55.25 7.15 -29.31
N PRO A 128 -55.94 8.28 -29.05
CA PRO A 128 -57.33 8.25 -28.65
C PRO A 128 -58.10 7.52 -29.74
N THR A 129 -58.71 6.37 -29.40
CA THR A 129 -59.62 5.69 -30.32
C THR A 129 -60.81 6.61 -30.58
N ALA A 130 -60.69 7.42 -31.63
CA ALA A 130 -61.81 8.19 -32.14
C ALA A 130 -62.89 7.18 -32.51
N GLN A 131 -63.98 7.17 -31.74
CA GLN A 131 -65.15 6.34 -32.04
C GLN A 131 -65.58 6.64 -33.47
N ALA A 132 -65.44 5.65 -34.35
CA ALA A 132 -65.87 5.78 -35.75
C ALA A 132 -67.35 6.21 -35.77
N PRO A 133 -67.75 7.17 -36.62
CA PRO A 133 -69.14 7.56 -36.73
C PRO A 133 -69.95 6.30 -37.09
N SER A 134 -70.95 5.98 -36.26
CA SER A 134 -71.84 4.85 -36.52
C SER A 134 -72.50 5.09 -37.89
N SER A 135 -72.26 4.17 -38.82
CA SER A 135 -72.85 4.24 -40.15
C SER A 135 -74.36 3.97 -40.05
N VAL A 136 -75.13 5.06 -39.99
CA VAL A 136 -76.58 5.00 -40.17
C VAL A 136 -76.86 4.53 -41.60
N TYR A 137 -77.86 3.68 -41.82
CA TYR A 137 -78.27 3.20 -43.15
C TYR A 137 -79.79 3.18 -43.27
N TYR A 138 -80.34 3.87 -44.26
CA TYR A 138 -81.77 3.83 -44.58
C TYR A 138 -81.99 2.99 -45.82
N ARG A 139 -82.86 1.98 -45.75
CA ARG A 139 -83.15 1.11 -46.90
C ARG A 139 -83.85 1.86 -48.04
N ASN A 140 -84.67 2.86 -47.71
CA ASN A 140 -85.44 3.66 -48.64
C ASN A 140 -85.87 4.99 -47.98
N CYS A 141 -86.49 5.87 -48.76
CA CYS A 141 -86.94 7.17 -48.27
C CYS A 141 -88.06 7.12 -47.24
N ASP A 142 -88.86 6.06 -47.22
CA ASP A 142 -89.89 5.89 -46.18
C ASP A 142 -89.25 5.62 -44.82
N ALA A 143 -88.18 4.80 -44.79
CA ALA A 143 -87.40 4.57 -43.58
C ALA A 143 -86.69 5.85 -43.10
N ALA A 144 -86.13 6.64 -44.03
CA ALA A 144 -85.50 7.92 -43.70
C ALA A 144 -86.51 8.95 -43.15
N ARG A 145 -87.70 9.07 -43.77
CA ARG A 145 -88.79 9.93 -43.29
C ARG A 145 -89.36 9.46 -41.95
N ALA A 146 -89.58 8.16 -41.77
CA ALA A 146 -90.07 7.59 -40.51
C ALA A 146 -89.09 7.81 -39.35
N ALA A 147 -87.79 7.84 -39.65
CA ALA A 147 -86.75 8.21 -38.69
C ALA A 147 -86.60 9.73 -38.49
N GLY A 148 -87.38 10.56 -39.20
CA GLY A 148 -87.28 12.03 -39.14
C GLY A 148 -86.01 12.61 -39.78
N ALA A 149 -85.30 11.83 -40.61
CA ALA A 149 -84.00 12.19 -41.18
C ALA A 149 -84.09 12.79 -42.58
N ALA A 150 -85.27 12.79 -43.22
CA ALA A 150 -85.43 13.37 -44.55
C ALA A 150 -85.69 14.90 -44.49
N PRO A 151 -85.12 15.71 -45.40
CA PRO A 151 -84.24 15.30 -46.50
C PRO A 151 -82.83 14.91 -46.03
N VAL A 152 -82.26 13.84 -46.61
CA VAL A 152 -80.94 13.31 -46.25
C VAL A 152 -79.90 13.83 -47.25
N ARG A 153 -78.89 14.61 -46.82
CA ARG A 153 -77.94 15.25 -47.75
C ARG A 153 -76.64 14.46 -47.90
N VAL A 154 -75.93 14.69 -49.00
CA VAL A 154 -74.57 14.15 -49.18
C VAL A 154 -73.68 14.52 -47.99
N GLY A 155 -73.10 13.50 -47.35
CA GLY A 155 -72.26 13.65 -46.16
C GLY A 155 -72.99 13.42 -44.84
N ASP A 156 -74.32 13.45 -44.82
CA ASP A 156 -75.10 13.09 -43.64
C ASP A 156 -75.02 11.58 -43.37
N PRO A 157 -75.00 11.14 -42.09
CA PRO A 157 -75.10 9.73 -41.75
C PRO A 157 -76.39 9.12 -42.32
N GLY A 158 -76.26 8.03 -43.10
CA GLY A 158 -77.41 7.40 -43.75
C GLY A 158 -77.68 7.85 -45.18
N TYR A 159 -76.96 8.85 -45.71
CA TYR A 159 -77.03 9.16 -47.12
C TYR A 159 -76.55 7.97 -47.97
N GLY A 160 -77.31 7.65 -49.00
CA GLY A 160 -76.90 6.73 -50.05
C GLY A 160 -77.50 7.16 -51.37
N THR A 161 -76.79 6.88 -52.46
CA THR A 161 -77.22 7.24 -53.83
C THR A 161 -78.53 6.59 -54.27
N HIS A 162 -79.08 5.67 -53.47
CA HIS A 162 -80.39 5.06 -53.67
C HIS A 162 -81.54 5.87 -53.06
N LEU A 163 -81.24 6.86 -52.21
CA LEU A 163 -82.21 7.80 -51.62
C LEU A 163 -82.40 9.05 -52.48
N ASP A 164 -81.38 9.39 -53.26
CA ASP A 164 -81.34 10.53 -54.16
C ASP A 164 -81.57 10.05 -55.61
N ARG A 165 -82.80 10.23 -56.08
CA ARG A 165 -83.27 9.66 -57.36
C ARG A 165 -82.71 10.40 -58.57
N ASP A 166 -82.57 11.72 -58.47
CA ASP A 166 -82.14 12.61 -59.54
C ASP A 166 -80.65 12.99 -59.45
N ARG A 167 -80.01 12.66 -58.32
CA ARG A 167 -78.57 12.82 -58.02
C ARG A 167 -78.15 14.27 -57.85
N ASP A 168 -79.01 15.09 -57.26
CA ASP A 168 -78.74 16.50 -56.98
C ASP A 168 -77.97 16.72 -55.65
N GLY A 169 -77.83 15.66 -54.85
CA GLY A 169 -77.17 15.66 -53.54
C GLY A 169 -78.12 15.73 -52.35
N VAL A 170 -79.44 15.68 -52.57
CA VAL A 170 -80.49 15.72 -51.55
C VAL A 170 -81.43 14.52 -51.71
N GLY A 171 -81.25 13.51 -50.87
CA GLY A 171 -82.10 12.33 -50.85
C GLY A 171 -83.47 12.57 -50.21
N CYS A 172 -84.49 11.90 -50.74
CA CYS A 172 -85.84 11.82 -50.17
C CYS A 172 -86.63 13.12 -50.12
N GLU A 173 -86.45 13.99 -51.11
CA GLU A 173 -87.43 15.01 -51.49
C GLU A 173 -88.81 14.45 -51.84
#